data_AF-B5X8Y5-F1
#
_entry.id   AF-B5X8Y5-F1
#
_cell.length_a   1.000
_cell.length_b   1.000
_cell.length_c   1.000
_cell.angle_alpha   90.00
_cell.angle_beta   90.00
_cell.angle_gamma   90.00
#
_symmetry.space_group_name_H-M   'P 1'
#
loop_
_entity.id
_entity.type
_entity.pdbx_description
1 polymer ?
#
loop_
_entity_poly.entity_id
_entity_poly.type
_entity_poly.pdbx_seq_one_letter_code
_entity_poly.pdbx_strand_id
1 'polypeptide(L)'
;MPKVALVTGSNKGIGFAIVRSLCKQFAGDVFLSSRDAGRGTAAVESLNSEGLKPLFQQLDINDPESVRAARDFFNEKYGGLDVLINNAGIAFKNADTTPFGTQAEVTLKTNFFATRDMCNEFLPIIKPGGRVVNVSSVMSSIALNRCSPELQARFRSNDIREEELVG
;
A
#
# COMPACT_ATOMS: atom_id res chain seq x y z
N MET A 1 5.70 16.08 18.03
CA MET A 1 4.52 15.55 17.31
C MET A 1 4.45 14.05 17.55
N PRO A 2 3.24 13.45 17.69
CA PRO A 2 3.12 11.99 17.82
C PRO A 2 3.67 11.30 16.56
N LYS A 3 4.15 10.06 16.72
CA LYS A 3 4.52 9.24 15.57
C LYS A 3 3.26 8.88 14.77
N VAL A 4 3.41 8.64 13.47
CA VAL A 4 2.26 8.36 12.60
C VAL A 4 2.52 7.22 11.63
N ALA A 5 1.54 6.31 11.54
CA ALA A 5 1.54 5.17 10.64
C ALA A 5 0.37 5.26 9.65
N LEU A 6 0.62 4.96 8.37
CA LEU A 6 -0.41 4.87 7.33
C LEU A 6 -0.43 3.46 6.73
N VAL A 7 -1.62 2.87 6.62
CA VAL A 7 -1.84 1.57 5.97
C VAL A 7 -2.76 1.74 4.78
N THR A 8 -2.28 1.51 3.57
CA THR A 8 -3.08 1.66 2.35
C THR A 8 -4.10 0.52 2.21
N GLY A 9 -5.34 0.80 1.77
CA GLY A 9 -6.32 -0.24 1.43
C GLY A 9 -6.70 -1.11 2.64
N SER A 10 -6.90 -0.48 3.79
CA SER A 10 -7.03 -1.12 5.09
C SER A 10 -8.45 -1.16 5.64
N ASN A 11 -9.46 -0.87 4.82
CA ASN A 11 -10.87 -0.98 5.20
C ASN A 11 -11.36 -2.44 5.36
N LYS A 12 -10.56 -3.44 4.97
CA LYS A 12 -10.87 -4.87 5.12
C LYS A 12 -9.60 -5.73 5.07
N GLY A 13 -9.75 -7.03 5.30
CA GLY A 13 -8.72 -8.03 5.05
C GLY A 13 -7.44 -7.82 5.86
N ILE A 14 -6.28 -8.05 5.21
CA ILE A 14 -4.96 -7.96 5.85
C ILE A 14 -4.71 -6.54 6.38
N GLY A 15 -4.95 -5.50 5.57
CA GLY A 15 -4.76 -4.12 5.99
C GLY A 15 -5.57 -3.74 7.23
N PHE A 16 -6.81 -4.21 7.34
CA PHE A 16 -7.64 -4.00 8.54
C PHE A 16 -7.02 -4.66 9.78
N ALA A 17 -6.54 -5.90 9.65
CA ALA A 17 -5.86 -6.60 10.73
C ALA A 17 -4.53 -5.92 11.13
N ILE A 18 -3.80 -5.37 10.16
CA ILE A 18 -2.59 -4.58 10.40
C ILE A 18 -2.93 -3.32 11.21
N VAL A 19 -3.94 -2.54 10.79
CA VAL A 19 -4.39 -1.35 11.54
C VAL A 19 -4.79 -1.73 12.96
N ARG A 20 -5.60 -2.78 13.12
CA ARG A 20 -6.03 -3.30 14.43
C ARG A 20 -4.85 -3.65 15.33
N SER A 21 -3.80 -4.26 14.78
CA SER A 21 -2.57 -4.61 15.50
C SER A 21 -1.75 -3.37 15.84
N LEU A 22 -1.58 -2.44 14.90
CA LEU A 22 -0.88 -1.18 15.13
C LEU A 22 -1.56 -0.35 16.21
N CYS A 23 -2.88 -0.23 16.23
CA CYS A 23 -3.59 0.48 17.29
C CYS A 23 -3.30 -0.07 18.70
N LYS A 24 -2.88 -1.34 18.83
CA LYS A 24 -2.54 -1.96 20.12
C LYS A 24 -1.06 -1.81 20.50
N GLN A 25 -0.18 -1.64 19.52
CA GLN A 25 1.28 -1.79 19.72
C GLN A 25 2.09 -0.55 19.34
N PHE A 26 1.59 0.26 18.42
CA PHE A 26 2.27 1.45 17.92
C PHE A 26 1.98 2.64 18.84
N ALA A 27 3.06 3.23 19.38
CA ALA A 27 2.97 4.45 20.19
C ALA A 27 2.84 5.69 19.28
N GLY A 28 1.64 5.88 18.71
CA GLY A 28 1.34 7.00 17.82
C GLY A 28 -0.03 6.90 17.15
N ASP A 29 -0.29 7.81 16.22
CA ASP A 29 -1.50 7.83 15.43
C ASP A 29 -1.45 6.77 14.31
N VAL A 30 -2.53 6.02 14.13
CA VAL A 30 -2.65 4.99 13.10
C VAL A 30 -3.76 5.37 12.14
N PHE A 31 -3.41 5.56 10.87
CA PHE A 31 -4.34 5.88 9.81
C PHE A 31 -4.74 4.63 9.03
N LEU A 32 -6.03 4.35 9.08
CA LEU A 32 -6.73 3.48 8.16
C LEU A 32 -7.03 4.28 6.88
N SER A 33 -6.75 3.68 5.72
CA SER A 33 -7.05 4.28 4.43
C SER A 33 -7.96 3.41 3.58
N SER A 34 -8.77 4.09 2.76
CA SER A 34 -9.69 3.50 1.82
C SER A 34 -9.89 4.46 0.66
N ARG A 35 -9.98 3.93 -0.56
CA ARG A 35 -10.44 4.74 -1.71
C ARG A 35 -11.88 5.20 -1.57
N ASP A 36 -12.66 4.44 -0.81
CA ASP A 36 -14.08 4.66 -0.58
C ASP A 36 -14.28 5.14 0.86
N ALA A 37 -14.74 6.38 1.00
CA ALA A 37 -14.92 7.02 2.30
C ALA A 37 -15.94 6.29 3.17
N GLY A 38 -17.06 5.83 2.61
CA GLY A 38 -18.10 5.13 3.35
C GLY A 38 -17.59 3.82 3.96
N ARG A 39 -16.88 3.02 3.16
CA ARG A 39 -16.24 1.78 3.66
C ARG A 39 -15.10 2.05 4.63
N GLY A 40 -14.37 3.16 4.46
CA GLY A 40 -13.32 3.58 5.37
C GLY A 40 -13.86 3.95 6.75
N THR A 41 -14.88 4.80 6.80
CA THR A 41 -15.55 5.21 8.04
C THR A 41 -16.17 4.02 8.77
N ALA A 42 -16.87 3.13 8.06
CA ALA A 42 -17.43 1.91 8.64
C ALA A 42 -16.35 1.00 9.27
N ALA A 43 -15.18 0.90 8.65
CA ALA A 43 -14.07 0.14 9.19
C ALA A 43 -13.48 0.79 10.46
N VAL A 44 -13.38 2.12 10.49
CA VAL A 44 -12.98 2.87 11.70
C VAL A 44 -13.98 2.67 12.83
N GLU A 45 -15.28 2.77 12.55
CA GLU A 45 -16.34 2.50 13.54
C GLU A 45 -16.28 1.08 14.09
N SER A 46 -16.04 0.08 13.23
CA SER A 46 -15.83 -1.29 13.66
C SER A 46 -14.67 -1.40 14.65
N LEU A 47 -13.53 -0.76 14.39
CA LEU A 47 -12.37 -0.79 15.29
C LEU A 47 -12.62 0.03 16.57
N ASN A 48 -13.37 1.12 16.48
CA ASN A 48 -13.78 1.93 17.64
C ASN A 48 -14.66 1.13 18.60
N SER A 49 -15.54 0.26 18.10
CA SER A 49 -16.36 -0.63 18.94
C SER A 49 -15.54 -1.64 19.73
N GLU A 50 -14.27 -1.85 19.35
CA GLU A 50 -13.31 -2.68 20.06
C GLU A 50 -12.41 -1.89 21.05
N GLY A 51 -12.68 -0.59 21.22
CA GLY A 51 -11.88 0.30 22.06
C GLY A 51 -10.58 0.80 21.40
N LEU A 52 -10.37 0.52 20.11
CA LEU A 52 -9.26 1.09 19.34
C LEU A 52 -9.66 2.46 18.80
N LYS A 53 -8.69 3.26 18.34
CA LYS A 53 -8.93 4.63 17.86
C LYS A 53 -8.13 4.96 16.60
N PRO A 54 -8.27 4.19 15.50
CA PRO A 54 -7.66 4.56 14.23
C PRO A 54 -8.28 5.86 13.70
N LEU A 55 -7.46 6.64 13.00
CA LEU A 55 -7.90 7.80 12.22
C LEU A 55 -8.18 7.36 10.78
N PHE A 56 -9.00 8.12 10.07
CA PHE A 56 -9.31 7.85 8.66
C PHE A 56 -8.59 8.84 7.73
N GLN A 57 -8.05 8.33 6.63
CA GLN A 57 -7.57 9.10 5.48
C GLN A 57 -8.14 8.49 4.20
N GLN A 58 -8.91 9.25 3.42
CA GLN A 58 -9.28 8.81 2.07
C GLN A 58 -8.01 8.76 1.21
N LEU A 59 -7.82 7.64 0.51
CA LEU A 59 -6.66 7.41 -0.36
C LEU A 59 -6.98 6.34 -1.40
N ASP A 60 -7.02 6.71 -2.68
CA ASP A 60 -6.92 5.79 -3.81
C ASP A 60 -5.51 5.85 -4.39
N ILE A 61 -4.76 4.75 -4.29
CA ILE A 61 -3.38 4.71 -4.80
C ILE A 61 -3.32 4.83 -6.34
N ASN A 62 -4.41 4.59 -7.05
CA ASN A 62 -4.47 4.74 -8.51
C ASN A 62 -4.79 6.19 -8.94
N ASP A 63 -5.04 7.10 -8.01
CA ASP A 63 -5.33 8.50 -8.27
C ASP A 63 -4.15 9.37 -7.77
N PRO A 64 -3.32 9.91 -8.68
CA PRO A 64 -2.18 10.72 -8.31
C PRO A 64 -2.52 11.95 -7.45
N GLU A 65 -3.70 12.55 -7.64
CA GLU A 65 -4.12 13.69 -6.81
C GLU A 65 -4.50 13.25 -5.40
N SER A 66 -5.16 12.08 -5.27
CA SER A 66 -5.44 11.47 -3.96
C SER A 66 -4.16 11.15 -3.20
N VAL A 67 -3.14 10.62 -3.88
CA VAL A 67 -1.81 10.33 -3.31
C VAL A 67 -1.12 11.62 -2.86
N ARG A 68 -1.07 12.66 -3.72
CA ARG A 68 -0.45 13.96 -3.38
C ARG A 68 -1.15 14.63 -2.21
N ALA A 69 -2.48 14.69 -2.22
CA ALA A 69 -3.26 15.28 -1.13
C ALA A 69 -3.01 14.57 0.21
N ALA A 70 -2.91 13.23 0.20
CA ALA A 70 -2.56 12.48 1.40
C ALA A 70 -1.12 12.78 1.86
N ARG A 71 -0.16 12.81 0.93
CA ARG A 71 1.24 13.16 1.22
C ARG A 71 1.36 14.54 1.85
N ASP A 72 0.70 15.54 1.29
CA ASP A 72 0.70 16.91 1.79
C ASP A 72 0.09 16.99 3.19
N PHE A 73 -1.04 16.31 3.41
CA PHE A 73 -1.64 16.21 4.74
C PHE A 73 -0.66 15.66 5.80
N PHE A 74 0.04 14.55 5.52
CA PHE A 74 1.00 13.99 6.48
C PHE A 74 2.23 14.87 6.66
N ASN A 75 2.71 15.50 5.59
CA ASN A 75 3.85 16.40 5.66
C ASN A 75 3.52 17.64 6.51
N GLU A 76 2.38 18.29 6.25
CA GLU A 76 1.96 19.50 6.97
C GLU A 76 1.59 19.21 8.42
N LYS A 77 0.82 18.15 8.68
CA LYS A 77 0.28 17.87 10.02
C LYS A 77 1.28 17.18 10.96
N TYR A 78 2.15 16.32 10.42
CA TYR A 78 3.04 15.49 11.22
C TYR A 78 4.53 15.73 10.94
N GLY A 79 4.87 16.59 9.98
CA GLY A 79 6.25 16.76 9.51
C GLY A 79 6.78 15.51 8.80
N GLY A 80 5.90 14.72 8.19
CA GLY A 80 6.23 13.46 7.52
C GLY A 80 5.64 12.21 8.20
N LEU A 81 6.09 11.03 7.76
CA LEU A 81 5.53 9.74 8.17
C LEU A 81 6.57 8.84 8.86
N ASP A 82 6.16 8.12 9.91
CA ASP A 82 7.04 7.21 10.65
C ASP A 82 6.94 5.77 10.12
N VAL A 83 5.75 5.35 9.67
CA VAL A 83 5.51 4.03 9.10
C VAL A 83 4.58 4.11 7.88
N LEU A 84 5.03 3.63 6.73
CA LEU A 84 4.19 3.40 5.55
C LEU A 84 4.01 1.91 5.32
N ILE A 85 2.77 1.45 5.17
CA ILE A 85 2.45 0.08 4.80
C ILE A 85 1.65 0.09 3.49
N ASN A 86 2.33 -0.19 2.39
CA ASN A 86 1.74 -0.40 1.07
C ASN A 86 1.12 -1.80 1.02
N ASN A 87 -0.14 -1.88 1.45
CA ASN A 87 -0.96 -3.10 1.50
C ASN A 87 -2.03 -3.16 0.39
N ALA A 88 -2.39 -2.03 -0.22
CA ALA A 88 -3.47 -2.00 -1.20
C ALA A 88 -3.08 -2.82 -2.44
N GLY A 89 -3.98 -3.71 -2.86
CA GLY A 89 -3.76 -4.57 -4.00
C GLY A 89 -5.05 -5.27 -4.43
N ILE A 90 -5.07 -5.72 -5.68
CA ILE A 90 -6.19 -6.42 -6.30
C ILE A 90 -5.74 -7.71 -6.95
N ALA A 91 -6.67 -8.64 -7.12
CA ALA A 91 -6.50 -9.83 -7.92
C ALA A 91 -7.84 -10.22 -8.52
N PHE A 92 -7.83 -10.65 -9.77
CA PHE A 92 -8.96 -11.33 -10.37
C PHE A 92 -9.12 -12.73 -9.74
N LYS A 93 -10.34 -13.26 -9.77
CA LYS A 93 -10.58 -14.63 -9.34
C LYS A 93 -10.00 -15.60 -10.37
N ASN A 94 -9.60 -16.80 -9.94
CA ASN A 94 -9.06 -17.82 -10.85
C ASN A 94 -10.03 -18.21 -11.98
N ALA A 95 -11.34 -18.08 -11.76
CA ALA A 95 -12.38 -18.39 -12.73
C ALA A 95 -12.95 -17.13 -13.42
N ASP A 96 -12.28 -15.98 -13.32
CA ASP A 96 -12.71 -14.74 -13.96
C ASP A 96 -12.54 -14.84 -15.49
N THR A 97 -13.55 -14.41 -16.24
CA THR A 97 -13.61 -14.52 -17.70
C THR A 97 -13.10 -13.29 -18.44
N THR A 98 -12.67 -12.25 -17.71
CA THR A 98 -12.05 -11.05 -18.29
C THR A 98 -10.83 -11.47 -19.14
N PRO A 99 -10.62 -10.90 -20.34
CA PRO A 99 -9.44 -11.23 -21.16
C PRO A 99 -8.13 -11.07 -20.38
N PHE A 100 -7.20 -12.01 -20.53
CA PHE A 100 -5.98 -12.04 -19.73
C PHE A 100 -5.14 -10.76 -19.85
N GLY A 101 -5.06 -10.17 -21.05
CA GLY A 101 -4.38 -8.89 -21.26
C GLY A 101 -4.95 -7.75 -20.39
N THR A 102 -6.28 -7.67 -20.31
CA THR A 102 -6.96 -6.70 -19.43
C THR A 102 -6.73 -7.01 -17.95
N GLN A 103 -6.73 -8.29 -17.56
CA GLN A 103 -6.40 -8.67 -16.18
C GLN A 103 -4.98 -8.23 -15.80
N ALA A 104 -4.01 -8.45 -16.70
CA ALA A 104 -2.62 -8.07 -16.50
C ALA A 104 -2.47 -6.54 -16.36
N GLU A 105 -3.06 -5.77 -17.28
CA GLU A 105 -3.01 -4.31 -17.27
C GLU A 105 -3.60 -3.73 -15.97
N VAL A 106 -4.82 -4.15 -15.61
CA VAL A 106 -5.51 -3.65 -14.41
C VAL A 106 -4.77 -4.03 -13.13
N THR A 107 -4.26 -5.26 -13.06
CA THR A 107 -3.52 -5.74 -11.88
C THR A 107 -2.18 -5.04 -11.74
N LEU A 108 -1.42 -4.86 -12.83
CA LEU A 108 -0.15 -4.14 -12.81
C LEU A 108 -0.33 -2.66 -12.47
N LYS A 109 -1.38 -2.02 -13.00
CA LYS A 109 -1.72 -0.63 -12.70
C LYS A 109 -1.80 -0.39 -11.19
N THR A 110 -2.52 -1.25 -10.47
CA THR A 110 -2.68 -1.08 -9.01
C THR A 110 -1.53 -1.67 -8.19
N ASN A 111 -1.13 -2.91 -8.47
CA ASN A 111 -0.22 -3.63 -7.57
C ASN A 111 1.24 -3.24 -7.78
N PHE A 112 1.60 -2.74 -8.97
CA PHE A 112 2.97 -2.33 -9.28
C PHE A 112 3.07 -0.81 -9.44
N PHE A 113 2.43 -0.24 -10.46
CA PHE A 113 2.60 1.18 -10.80
C PHE A 113 2.09 2.11 -9.70
N ALA A 114 0.87 1.92 -9.20
CA ALA A 114 0.34 2.74 -8.11
C ALA A 114 1.12 2.57 -6.79
N THR A 115 1.66 1.38 -6.50
CA THR A 115 2.51 1.16 -5.32
C THR A 115 3.88 1.85 -5.48
N ARG A 116 4.43 1.85 -6.70
CA ARG A 116 5.62 2.60 -7.07
C ARG A 116 5.39 4.10 -6.91
N ASP A 117 4.26 4.62 -7.39
CA ASP A 117 3.91 6.04 -7.26
C ASP A 117 3.73 6.45 -5.79
N MET A 118 3.11 5.59 -4.97
CA MET A 118 3.09 5.75 -3.51
C MET A 118 4.49 5.87 -2.92
N CYS A 119 5.44 5.02 -3.34
CA CYS A 119 6.83 5.13 -2.91
C CYS A 119 7.46 6.46 -3.36
N ASN A 120 7.29 6.85 -4.62
CA ASN A 120 7.86 8.08 -5.16
C ASN A 120 7.38 9.33 -4.41
N GLU A 121 6.10 9.39 -4.06
CA GLU A 121 5.52 10.52 -3.32
C GLU A 121 5.85 10.50 -1.82
N PHE A 122 5.86 9.31 -1.18
CA PHE A 122 5.99 9.23 0.28
C PHE A 122 7.42 9.04 0.78
N LEU A 123 8.32 8.41 0.02
CA LEU A 123 9.72 8.22 0.44
C LEU A 123 10.41 9.53 0.83
N PRO A 124 10.24 10.65 0.10
CA PRO A 124 10.84 11.94 0.49
C PRO A 124 10.38 12.48 1.85
N ILE A 125 9.22 12.05 2.35
CA ILE A 125 8.65 12.50 3.64
C ILE A 125 8.73 11.44 4.75
N ILE A 126 9.40 10.31 4.53
CA ILE A 126 9.66 9.33 5.59
C ILE A 126 10.68 9.94 6.57
N LYS A 127 10.33 9.97 7.85
CA LYS A 127 11.19 10.53 8.91
C LYS A 127 12.44 9.69 9.14
N PRO A 128 13.51 10.25 9.73
CA PRO A 128 14.67 9.47 10.16
C PRO A 128 14.29 8.28 11.04
N GLY A 129 14.76 7.09 10.66
CA GLY A 129 14.38 5.85 11.31
C GLY A 129 12.95 5.38 11.01
N GLY A 130 12.25 5.97 10.04
CA GLY A 130 10.96 5.48 9.57
C GLY A 130 11.06 4.12 8.89
N ARG A 131 9.92 3.44 8.74
CA ARG A 131 9.84 2.11 8.11
C ARG A 131 8.84 2.11 6.97
N VAL A 132 9.21 1.47 5.87
CA VAL A 132 8.31 1.21 4.74
C VAL A 132 8.16 -0.30 4.58
N VAL A 133 6.92 -0.76 4.46
CA VAL A 133 6.56 -2.17 4.28
C VAL A 133 5.73 -2.30 3.01
N ASN A 134 6.25 -3.03 2.02
CA ASN A 134 5.51 -3.39 0.82
C ASN A 134 4.96 -4.81 0.96
N VAL A 135 3.64 -4.95 1.03
CA VAL A 135 2.99 -6.26 1.10
C VAL A 135 2.95 -6.87 -0.29
N SER A 136 3.83 -7.84 -0.51
CA SER A 136 3.86 -8.64 -1.74
C SER A 136 3.02 -9.92 -1.57
N SER A 137 3.46 -11.04 -2.14
CA SER A 137 2.83 -12.34 -2.00
C SER A 137 3.86 -13.45 -2.22
N VAL A 138 3.67 -14.62 -1.62
CA VAL A 138 4.43 -15.84 -1.96
C VAL A 138 4.33 -16.18 -3.46
N MET A 139 3.26 -15.72 -4.12
CA MET A 139 3.08 -15.86 -5.57
C MET A 139 4.18 -15.14 -6.37
N SER A 140 4.85 -14.11 -5.84
CA SER A 140 5.97 -13.47 -6.53
C SER A 140 7.13 -14.43 -6.76
N SER A 141 7.46 -15.25 -5.75
CA SER A 141 8.52 -16.26 -5.83
C SER A 141 8.13 -17.41 -6.76
N ILE A 142 6.86 -17.84 -6.72
CA ILE A 142 6.34 -18.87 -7.62
C ILE A 142 6.34 -18.37 -9.07
N ALA A 143 5.92 -17.14 -9.31
CA ALA A 143 5.91 -16.52 -10.63
C ALA A 143 7.34 -16.36 -11.18
N LEU A 144 8.27 -15.86 -10.35
CA LEU A 144 9.68 -15.73 -10.72
C LEU A 144 10.26 -17.07 -11.20
N ASN A 145 10.02 -18.16 -10.47
CA ASN A 145 10.51 -19.48 -10.84
C ASN A 145 9.87 -20.06 -12.11
N ARG A 146 8.78 -19.47 -12.61
CA ARG A 146 8.11 -19.85 -13.87
C ARG A 146 8.51 -18.97 -15.05
N CYS A 147 9.23 -17.87 -14.82
CA CYS A 147 9.75 -17.02 -15.89
C CYS A 147 10.87 -17.73 -16.68
N SER A 148 11.18 -17.22 -17.88
CA SER A 148 12.36 -17.67 -18.63
C SER A 148 13.65 -17.45 -17.84
N PRO A 149 14.73 -18.20 -18.12
CA PRO A 149 16.03 -17.99 -17.45
C PRO A 149 16.54 -16.55 -17.54
N GLU A 150 16.30 -15.88 -18.66
CA GLU A 150 16.67 -14.48 -18.87
C GLU A 150 15.91 -13.53 -17.93
N LEU A 151 14.58 -13.67 -17.85
CA LEU A 151 13.77 -12.87 -16.93
C LEU A 151 14.11 -13.18 -15.47
N GLN A 152 14.40 -14.44 -15.14
CA GLN A 152 14.85 -14.84 -13.82
C GLN A 152 16.18 -14.19 -13.44
N ALA A 153 17.15 -14.17 -14.34
CA ALA A 153 18.43 -13.51 -14.12
C ALA A 153 18.23 -12.00 -13.92
N ARG A 154 17.39 -11.39 -14.76
CA ARG A 154 17.05 -9.96 -14.67
C ARG A 154 16.43 -9.60 -13.32
N PHE A 155 15.37 -10.28 -12.90
CA PHE A 155 14.68 -9.99 -11.64
C PHE A 155 15.47 -10.34 -10.37
N ARG A 156 16.54 -11.15 -10.49
CA ARG A 156 17.46 -11.46 -9.38
C ARG A 156 18.72 -10.60 -9.37
N SER A 157 18.89 -9.73 -10.37
CA SER A 157 20.05 -8.83 -10.43
C SER A 157 20.01 -7.86 -9.25
N ASN A 158 21.16 -7.70 -8.58
CA ASN A 158 21.32 -6.69 -7.53
C ASN A 158 21.46 -5.27 -8.10
N ASP A 159 21.68 -5.15 -9.41
CA ASP A 159 21.93 -3.88 -10.10
C ASP A 159 20.74 -3.46 -10.99
N ILE A 160 19.59 -4.14 -10.87
CA ILE A 160 18.39 -3.77 -11.62
C ILE A 160 17.91 -2.37 -11.21
N ARG A 161 17.64 -1.53 -12.20
CA ARG A 161 17.11 -0.18 -11.96
C ARG A 161 15.61 -0.10 -12.19
N GLU A 162 14.98 0.91 -11.61
CA GLU A 162 13.53 1.10 -11.71
C GLU A 162 13.08 1.32 -13.16
N GLU A 163 13.86 2.04 -13.97
CA GLU A 163 13.57 2.32 -15.38
C GLU A 163 13.49 1.04 -16.21
N GLU A 164 14.19 -0.01 -15.78
CA GLU A 164 14.20 -1.31 -16.45
C GLU A 164 12.91 -2.09 -16.20
N LEU A 165 12.14 -1.73 -15.16
CA LEU A 165 10.90 -2.40 -14.79
C LEU A 165 9.64 -1.77 -15.42
N VAL A 166 9.78 -0.57 -16.00
CA VAL A 166 8.65 0.28 -16.41
C VAL A 166 8.62 0.57 -17.91
N GLY A 167 9.44 -0.13 -18.69
CA GLY A 167 9.62 0.04 -20.14
C GLY A 167 8.34 -0.06 -20.97
#